data_AF-A0A1G2GAN5-F1
#
_entry.id   AF-A0A1G2GAN5-F1
#
_cell.length_a   1.000
_cell.length_b   1.000
_cell.length_c   1.000
_cell.angle_alpha   90.00
_cell.angle_beta   90.00
_cell.angle_gamma   90.00
#
_symmetry.space_group_name_H-M   'P 1'
#
loop_
_entity.id
_entity.type
_entity.pdbx_description
1 polymer ?
#
loop_
_entity_poly.entity_id
_entity_poly.type
_entity_poly.pdbx_seq_one_letter_code
_entity_poly.pdbx_strand_id
1 'polypeptide(L)'
;MSPFTIEKVLTVLSANLNRVIVFFMLAATVVFLGGILKYITAGGDESETENARRFIIYGIIGLAVMIGVWGFVAVVIDFIFNTETIPNIPGGSIVNPL
;
A
#
# COMPACT_ATOMS: atom_id res chain seq x y z
N MET A 1 -4.88 -5.27 36.29
CA MET A 1 -4.33 -4.00 35.76
C MET A 1 -3.05 -4.38 35.01
N SER A 2 -3.10 -4.55 33.69
CA SER A 2 -1.89 -4.95 32.93
C SER A 2 -0.87 -3.80 32.99
N PRO A 3 0.38 -4.04 33.42
CA PRO A 3 1.41 -3.01 33.43
C PRO A 3 1.58 -2.47 32.01
N PHE A 4 1.93 -1.19 31.89
CA PHE A 4 2.29 -0.58 30.61
C PHE A 4 3.63 -1.19 30.13
N THR A 5 3.57 -2.39 29.55
CA THR A 5 4.71 -3.07 28.95
C THR A 5 4.95 -2.50 27.55
N ILE A 6 6.22 -2.28 27.19
CA ILE A 6 6.64 -1.79 25.86
C ILE A 6 6.02 -2.62 24.73
N GLU A 7 5.92 -3.93 24.93
CA GLU A 7 5.26 -4.86 24.02
C GLU A 7 3.81 -4.46 23.71
N LYS A 8 3.03 -4.08 24.73
CA LYS A 8 1.63 -3.68 24.55
C LYS A 8 1.50 -2.39 23.74
N VAL A 9 2.43 -1.45 23.96
CA VAL A 9 2.50 -0.19 23.19
C VAL A 9 2.85 -0.48 21.72
N LEU A 10 3.85 -1.35 21.49
CA LEU A 10 4.25 -1.74 20.13
C LEU A 10 3.14 -2.51 19.41
N THR A 11 2.47 -3.46 20.06
CA THR A 11 1.36 -4.20 19.45
C THR A 11 0.20 -3.28 19.07
N VAL A 12 -0.20 -2.37 19.97
CA VAL A 12 -1.27 -1.41 19.69
C VAL A 12 -0.86 -0.46 18.56
N LEU A 13 0.38 0.02 18.55
CA LEU A 13 0.88 0.90 17.49
C LEU A 13 0.90 0.20 16.14
N SER A 14 1.48 -1.00 16.05
CA SER A 14 1.54 -1.79 14.82
C SER A 14 0.14 -2.13 14.28
N ALA A 15 -0.80 -2.48 15.16
CA ALA A 15 -2.18 -2.78 14.76
C ALA A 15 -2.90 -1.55 14.17
N ASN A 16 -2.70 -0.36 14.76
CA ASN A 16 -3.28 0.88 14.25
C ASN A 16 -2.62 1.32 12.94
N LEU A 17 -1.28 1.26 12.84
CA LEU A 17 -0.55 1.60 11.62
C LEU A 17 -0.95 0.72 10.44
N ASN A 18 -1.07 -0.59 10.63
CA ASN A 18 -1.48 -1.49 9.56
C ASN A 18 -2.86 -1.12 8.99
N ARG A 19 -3.82 -0.80 9.87
CA ARG A 19 -5.15 -0.37 9.46
C ARG A 19 -5.12 0.93 8.65
N VAL A 20 -4.28 1.88 9.06
CA VAL A 20 -4.10 3.16 8.35
C VAL A 20 -3.46 2.95 6.98
N ILE A 21 -2.46 2.08 6.86
CA ILE A 21 -1.82 1.76 5.57
C ILE A 21 -2.82 1.15 4.58
N VAL A 22 -3.63 0.17 5.03
CA VAL A 22 -4.68 -0.43 4.19
C VAL A 22 -5.70 0.62 3.73
N PHE A 23 -6.09 1.53 4.62
CA PHE A 23 -6.98 2.65 4.26
C PHE A 23 -6.36 3.57 3.20
N PHE A 24 -5.09 3.96 3.35
CA PHE A 24 -4.40 4.77 2.37
C PHE A 24 -4.21 4.07 1.03
N MET A 25 -4.02 2.75 1.03
CA MET A 25 -3.96 1.95 -0.20
C MET A 25 -5.29 2.04 -0.97
N LEU A 26 -6.42 1.85 -0.28
CA LEU A 26 -7.75 2.01 -0.89
C LEU A 26 -7.96 3.44 -1.42
N ALA A 27 -7.57 4.45 -0.64
CA ALA A 27 -7.66 5.84 -1.07
C ALA A 27 -6.82 6.11 -2.33
N ALA A 28 -5.58 5.60 -2.38
CA ALA A 28 -4.71 5.74 -3.55
C ALA A 28 -5.29 5.03 -4.78
N THR A 29 -5.90 3.85 -4.61
CA THR A 29 -6.63 3.16 -5.69
C THR A 29 -7.80 3.99 -6.21
N VAL A 30 -8.58 4.61 -5.32
CA VAL A 30 -9.69 5.50 -5.71
C VAL A 30 -9.17 6.72 -6.49
N VAL A 31 -8.07 7.34 -6.05
CA VAL A 31 -7.46 8.48 -6.78
C VAL A 31 -6.97 8.05 -8.16
N PHE A 32 -6.31 6.89 -8.25
CA PHE A 32 -5.86 6.33 -9.52
C PHE A 32 -7.02 6.07 -10.48
N LEU A 33 -8.08 5.40 -10.01
CA LEU A 33 -9.29 5.15 -10.81
C LEU A 33 -9.99 6.45 -11.22
N GLY A 34 -10.08 7.43 -10.31
CA GLY A 34 -10.61 8.75 -10.62
C GLY A 34 -9.82 9.48 -11.71
N GLY A 35 -8.50 9.35 -11.71
CA GLY A 35 -7.63 9.85 -12.77
C GLY A 35 -7.91 9.20 -14.12
N ILE A 36 -8.12 7.87 -14.15
CA ILE A 36 -8.49 7.14 -15.37
C ILE A 36 -9.83 7.63 -15.91
N LEU A 37 -10.84 7.73 -15.04
CA LEU A 37 -12.16 8.23 -15.43
C LEU A 37 -12.04 9.64 -16.03
N LYS A 38 -11.30 10.54 -15.37
CA LYS A 38 -11.06 11.89 -15.87
C LYS A 38 -10.38 11.88 -17.25
N TYR A 39 -9.42 10.99 -17.47
CA TYR A 39 -8.70 10.87 -18.74
C TYR A 39 -9.63 10.41 -19.87
N ILE A 40 -10.51 9.45 -19.60
CA ILE A 40 -11.50 8.96 -20.58
C ILE A 40 -12.53 10.05 -20.91
N THR A 41 -13.01 10.79 -19.90
CA THR A 41 -14.05 11.81 -20.10
C THR A 41 -13.53 13.11 -20.69
N ALA A 42 -12.22 13.35 -20.71
CA ALA A 42 -11.62 14.58 -21.24
C ALA A 42 -11.83 14.78 -22.75
N GLY A 43 -12.25 13.75 -23.49
CA GLY A 43 -12.80 13.91 -24.85
C GLY A 43 -11.85 14.50 -25.89
N GLY A 44 -10.54 14.52 -25.63
CA GLY A 44 -9.52 15.10 -26.52
C GLY A 44 -9.16 16.56 -26.23
N ASP A 45 -9.70 17.17 -25.17
CA ASP A 45 -9.17 18.45 -24.66
C ASP A 45 -7.75 18.24 -24.13
N GLU A 46 -6.79 18.94 -24.73
CA GLU A 46 -5.36 18.77 -24.48
C GLU A 46 -4.99 19.12 -23.04
N SER A 47 -5.65 20.12 -22.46
CA SER A 47 -5.39 20.58 -21.08
C SER A 47 -5.95 19.62 -20.05
N GLU A 48 -7.17 19.12 -20.25
CA GLU A 48 -7.81 18.19 -19.32
C GLU A 48 -7.19 16.78 -19.40
N THR A 49 -6.75 16.35 -20.58
CA THR A 49 -6.02 15.08 -20.75
C THR A 49 -4.64 15.12 -20.08
N GLU A 50 -3.92 16.24 -20.17
CA GLU A 50 -2.64 16.41 -19.47
C GLU A 50 -2.83 16.37 -17.95
N ASN A 51 -3.81 17.10 -17.43
CA ASN A 51 -4.14 17.12 -16.00
C ASN A 51 -4.55 15.73 -15.48
N ALA A 52 -5.37 15.00 -16.24
CA ALA A 52 -5.77 13.65 -15.88
C ALA A 52 -4.59 12.68 -15.88
N ARG A 53 -3.69 12.77 -16.88
CA ARG A 53 -2.47 11.95 -16.93
C ARG A 53 -1.58 12.19 -15.70
N ARG A 54 -1.40 13.44 -15.29
CA ARG A 54 -0.63 13.78 -14.07
C ARG A 54 -1.25 13.12 -12.84
N PHE A 55 -2.57 13.18 -12.70
CA PHE A 55 -3.30 12.50 -11.61
C PHE A 55 -3.08 10.98 -11.59
N ILE A 56 -3.14 10.34 -12.76
CA ILE A 56 -2.88 8.89 -12.89
C ILE A 56 -1.46 8.56 -12.44
N ILE A 57 -0.46 9.33 -12.89
CA ILE A 57 0.94 9.10 -12.54
C ILE A 57 1.16 9.24 -11.03
N TYR A 58 0.58 10.26 -10.39
CA TYR A 58 0.67 10.39 -8.93
C TYR A 58 0.01 9.23 -8.19
N GLY A 59 -1.13 8.74 -8.68
CA GLY A 59 -1.78 7.54 -8.16
C GLY A 59 -0.88 6.30 -8.27
N ILE A 60 -0.25 6.08 -9.43
CA ILE A 60 0.68 4.97 -9.66
C ILE A 60 1.88 5.06 -8.72
N ILE A 61 2.51 6.24 -8.61
CA ILE A 61 3.68 6.43 -7.73
C ILE A 61 3.31 6.14 -6.28
N GLY A 62 2.15 6.63 -5.81
CA GLY A 62 1.67 6.37 -4.46
C GLY A 62 1.49 4.87 -4.19
N LEU A 63 0.84 4.15 -5.11
CA LEU A 63 0.65 2.70 -5.01
C LEU A 63 1.99 1.94 -5.08
N ALA A 64 2.88 2.33 -5.99
CA ALA A 64 4.18 1.69 -6.19
C ALA A 64 5.07 1.82 -4.96
N VAL A 65 5.08 2.99 -4.29
CA VAL A 65 5.83 3.19 -3.05
C VAL A 65 5.27 2.33 -1.93
N MET A 66 3.94 2.29 -1.75
CA MET A 66 3.32 1.47 -0.70
C MET A 66 3.63 -0.02 -0.86
N ILE A 67 3.55 -0.54 -2.08
CA ILE A 67 3.88 -1.94 -2.39
C ILE A 67 5.39 -2.16 -2.29
N GLY A 68 6.18 -1.21 -2.80
CA GLY A 68 7.65 -1.29 -2.84
C GLY A 68 8.28 -1.35 -1.47
N VAL A 69 7.80 -0.58 -0.49
CA VAL A 69 8.28 -0.64 0.90
C VAL A 69 8.03 -2.02 1.51
N TRP A 70 6.85 -2.60 1.29
CA TRP A 70 6.52 -3.93 1.80
C TRP A 70 7.37 -5.03 1.16
N GLY A 71 7.51 -4.98 -0.16
CA GLY A 71 8.37 -5.91 -0.90
C GLY A 71 9.84 -5.79 -0.50
N PHE A 72 10.33 -4.57 -0.29
CA PHE A 72 11.70 -4.34 0.17
C PHE A 72 11.96 -4.90 1.56
N VAL A 73 11.07 -4.63 2.53
CA VAL A 73 11.19 -5.15 3.89
C VAL A 73 11.18 -6.68 3.89
N ALA A 74 10.32 -7.31 3.07
CA ALA A 74 10.28 -8.76 2.93
C ALA A 74 11.61 -9.33 2.41
N VAL A 75 12.16 -8.77 1.33
CA VAL A 75 13.45 -9.21 0.78
C VAL A 75 14.57 -9.09 1.81
N VAL A 76 14.58 -8.03 2.61
CA VAL A 76 15.57 -7.85 3.68
C VAL A 76 15.40 -8.91 4.79
N ILE A 77 14.18 -9.21 5.22
CA ILE A 77 13.90 -10.23 6.23
C ILE A 77 14.30 -11.62 5.72
N ASP A 78 13.90 -11.98 4.50
CA ASP A 78 14.25 -13.28 3.90
C ASP A 78 15.76 -13.43 3.76
N PHE A 79 16.46 -12.37 3.33
CA PHE A 79 17.92 -12.37 3.21
C PHE A 79 18.64 -12.57 4.55
N ILE A 80 18.11 -12.01 5.65
CA ILE A 80 18.75 -12.09 6.98
C ILE A 80 18.36 -13.37 7.72
N PHE A 81 17.11 -13.79 7.64
CA PHE A 81 16.53 -14.84 8.47
C PHE A 81 16.21 -16.14 7.72
N ASN A 82 16.41 -16.18 6.39
CA ASN A 82 16.17 -17.34 5.54
C ASN A 82 14.77 -17.95 5.72
N THR A 83 13.74 -17.10 5.70
CA THR A 83 12.32 -17.48 5.86
C THR A 83 11.72 -17.95 4.54
N GLU A 84 11.00 -19.09 4.54
CA GLU A 84 10.29 -19.61 3.34
C GLU A 84 8.82 -19.14 3.25
N THR A 85 8.44 -18.12 4.00
CA THR A 85 7.05 -17.66 4.06
C THR A 85 6.75 -16.65 2.96
N ILE A 86 5.67 -16.88 2.21
CA ILE A 86 5.18 -15.94 1.19
C ILE A 86 4.78 -14.62 1.87
N PRO A 87 5.17 -13.45 1.31
CA PRO A 87 4.87 -12.14 1.91
C PRO A 87 3.38 -11.93 2.16
N ASN A 88 3.04 -11.42 3.34
CA ASN A 88 1.68 -10.96 3.65
C ASN A 88 1.41 -9.63 2.94
N ILE A 89 0.90 -9.68 1.72
CA ILE A 89 0.41 -8.49 1.04
C ILE A 89 -0.85 -7.96 1.75
N PRO A 90 -1.05 -6.63 1.84
CA PRO A 90 -2.28 -6.06 2.36
C PRO A 90 -3.52 -6.69 1.70
N GLY A 91 -4.35 -7.40 2.48
CA GLY A 91 -5.53 -8.14 2.01
C GLY A 91 -5.32 -9.64 1.75
N GLY A 92 -4.09 -10.16 1.86
CA GLY A 92 -3.77 -11.58 1.80
C GLY A 92 -3.84 -12.25 3.17
N SER A 93 -4.36 -13.47 3.22
CA SER A 93 -4.20 -14.36 4.38
C SER A 93 -2.91 -15.16 4.24
N ILE A 94 -2.25 -15.43 5.37
CA ILE A 94 -1.12 -16.37 5.48
C ILE A 94 -1.42 -17.66 4.70
N VAL A 95 -0.72 -17.91 3.59
CA VAL A 95 -0.66 -19.25 3.00
C VAL A 95 0.44 -19.99 3.74
N ASN A 96 0.01 -20.90 4.63
CA ASN A 96 0.89 -21.85 5.29
C ASN A 96 1.74 -22.57 4.22
N PRO A 97 3.08 -22.56 4.29
CA PRO A 97 3.87 -23.50 3.50
C PRO A 97 3.56 -24.91 4.01
N LEU A 98 3.23 -25.81 3.08
CA LEU A 98 3.14 -27.26 3.38
C LEU A 98 4.45 -27.75 3.99
#